data_AF-A0AA90I4B2-F1
#
_entry.id   AF-A0AA90I4B2-F1
#
_cell.length_a   1.000
_cell.length_b   1.000
_cell.length_c   1.000
_cell.angle_alpha   90.00
_cell.angle_beta   90.00
_cell.angle_gamma   90.00
#
_symmetry.space_group_name_H-M   'P 1'
#
loop_
_entity.id
_entity.type
_entity.pdbx_description
1 polymer ?
#
loop_
_entity_poly.entity_id
_entity_poly.type
_entity_poly.pdbx_seq_one_letter_code
_entity_poly.pdbx_strand_id
1 'polypeptide(L)'
;MSDAGSGKVEKAISHFQRRAEKALALEKLLDEADFPEKLNLNDLPALESRARLYISIAQARYDAGEISEHELLFHKCFVIENQVHESRWSNGVYAEVLDPIAEKMKTVEKAYGLTDDQFWLISDAPEEYRLLSSDYDSEMERKLLETFVEFGADDLKELYLSNREEFDRLHHIGGKSIFLSGDKPRLQSLANSYEDEADRAEKAGAYLAASVMLGSAIEARLIVTCLENEEKVRETLDRLQLTNKDLKSKNPVTWPLDILIKVCSSAGWVPDYKVGGFTFSGNKMAEFLRSTRNQVHPKVKLKRSKGLVMGLEQFKDIRSAHSLLSSSLNWPNKQKQSDA
;
A
#
# COMPACT_ATOMS: atom_id res chain seq x y z
N MET A 1 -23.70 37.00 11.57
CA MET A 1 -22.73 35.89 11.67
C MET A 1 -23.36 34.57 12.16
N SER A 2 -24.68 34.43 12.21
CA SER A 2 -25.37 33.25 12.80
C SER A 2 -25.79 32.16 11.79
N ASP A 3 -25.83 32.43 10.49
CA ASP A 3 -26.43 31.51 9.50
C ASP A 3 -25.43 30.59 8.77
N ALA A 4 -24.15 30.98 8.71
CA ALA A 4 -23.11 30.17 8.06
C ALA A 4 -22.66 28.97 8.91
N GLY A 5 -22.97 28.97 10.22
CA GLY A 5 -22.61 27.92 11.17
C GLY A 5 -23.63 26.77 11.22
N SER A 6 -24.93 27.08 11.12
CA SER A 6 -26.02 26.09 11.15
C SER A 6 -25.93 25.13 9.97
N GLY A 7 -25.79 25.64 8.75
CA GLY A 7 -25.70 24.81 7.54
C GLY A 7 -24.44 23.91 7.48
N LYS A 8 -23.34 24.27 8.18
CA LYS A 8 -22.16 23.39 8.30
C LYS A 8 -22.40 22.25 9.28
N VAL A 9 -23.05 22.55 10.41
CA VAL A 9 -23.40 21.54 11.42
C VAL A 9 -24.42 20.55 10.85
N GLU A 10 -25.46 21.03 10.16
CA GLU A 10 -26.45 20.18 9.50
C GLU A 10 -25.82 19.24 8.45
N LYS A 11 -24.92 19.77 7.60
CA LYS A 11 -24.18 18.94 6.64
C LYS A 11 -23.32 17.87 7.32
N ALA A 12 -22.65 18.20 8.42
CA ALA A 12 -21.84 17.26 9.18
C ALA A 12 -22.71 16.16 9.83
N ILE A 13 -23.82 16.53 10.47
CA ILE A 13 -24.78 15.59 11.05
C ILE A 13 -25.35 14.67 9.96
N SER A 14 -25.78 15.24 8.83
CA SER A 14 -26.27 14.47 7.67
C SER A 14 -25.22 13.51 7.11
N HIS A 15 -23.94 13.88 7.12
CA HIS A 15 -22.86 12.96 6.72
C HIS A 15 -22.75 11.77 7.68
N PHE A 16 -22.73 12.01 9.00
CA PHE A 16 -22.67 10.93 9.99
C PHE A 16 -23.92 10.05 10.01
N GLN A 17 -25.10 10.65 9.86
CA GLN A 17 -26.37 9.91 9.75
C GLN A 17 -26.36 8.97 8.55
N ARG A 18 -25.98 9.47 7.36
CA ARG A 18 -25.84 8.61 6.17
C ARG A 18 -24.84 7.49 6.36
N ARG A 19 -23.69 7.76 6.99
CA ARG A 19 -22.69 6.72 7.34
C ARG A 19 -23.28 5.66 8.27
N ALA A 20 -24.03 6.05 9.30
CA ALA A 20 -24.67 5.12 10.23
C ALA A 20 -25.75 4.27 9.56
N GLU A 21 -26.59 4.87 8.70
CA GLU A 21 -27.59 4.15 7.90
C GLU A 21 -26.95 3.09 6.98
N LYS A 22 -25.82 3.44 6.34
CA LYS A 22 -25.06 2.51 5.51
C LYS A 22 -24.43 1.38 6.32
N ALA A 23 -23.94 1.64 7.52
CA ALA A 23 -23.42 0.61 8.42
C ALA A 23 -24.52 -0.38 8.86
N LEU A 24 -25.71 0.10 9.21
CA LEU A 24 -26.86 -0.76 9.54
C LEU A 24 -27.31 -1.59 8.33
N ALA A 25 -27.30 -1.00 7.13
CA ALA A 25 -27.63 -1.72 5.90
C ALA A 25 -26.59 -2.81 5.57
N LEU A 26 -25.30 -2.55 5.83
CA LEU A 26 -24.23 -3.53 5.70
C LEU A 26 -24.41 -4.69 6.68
N GLU A 27 -24.69 -4.41 7.96
CA GLU A 27 -24.92 -5.45 8.97
C GLU A 27 -26.04 -6.40 8.52
N LYS A 28 -27.18 -5.84 8.07
CA LYS A 28 -28.28 -6.63 7.52
C LYS A 28 -27.86 -7.43 6.28
N LEU A 29 -27.10 -6.83 5.37
CA LEU A 29 -26.61 -7.52 4.17
C LEU A 29 -25.69 -8.70 4.52
N LEU A 30 -24.83 -8.55 5.54
CA LEU A 30 -23.94 -9.61 6.00
C LEU A 30 -24.71 -10.75 6.70
N ASP A 31 -25.76 -10.44 7.45
CA ASP A 31 -26.63 -11.44 8.08
C ASP A 31 -27.42 -12.27 7.06
N GLU A 32 -27.80 -11.65 5.94
CA GLU A 32 -28.58 -12.27 4.86
C GLU A 32 -27.70 -12.94 3.79
N ALA A 33 -26.41 -12.60 3.72
CA ALA A 33 -25.50 -13.09 2.69
C ALA A 33 -25.07 -14.54 2.95
N ASP A 34 -25.41 -15.43 2.02
CA ASP A 34 -24.88 -16.79 1.97
C ASP A 34 -23.61 -16.84 1.10
N PHE A 35 -22.47 -17.08 1.74
CA PHE A 35 -21.21 -17.33 1.05
C PHE A 35 -20.88 -18.83 1.12
N PRO A 36 -21.08 -19.58 0.02
CA PRO A 36 -20.73 -21.00 0.02
C PRO A 36 -19.24 -21.17 0.34
N GLU A 37 -18.90 -22.09 1.24
CA GLU A 37 -17.51 -22.30 1.68
C GLU A 37 -16.57 -22.76 0.56
N LYS A 38 -17.11 -23.47 -0.44
CA LYS A 38 -16.36 -23.98 -1.59
C LYS A 38 -16.84 -23.31 -2.87
N LEU A 39 -15.87 -22.86 -3.66
CA LEU A 39 -16.09 -22.27 -4.96
C LEU A 39 -15.70 -23.28 -6.04
N ASN A 40 -16.64 -23.62 -6.92
CA ASN A 40 -16.35 -24.39 -8.12
C ASN A 40 -16.04 -23.42 -9.27
N LEU A 41 -14.76 -23.33 -9.66
CA LEU A 41 -14.31 -22.42 -10.73
C LEU A 41 -14.86 -22.81 -12.11
N ASN A 42 -15.38 -24.03 -12.27
CA ASN A 42 -15.98 -24.49 -13.53
C ASN A 42 -17.49 -24.18 -13.61
N ASP A 43 -18.13 -23.80 -12.50
CA ASP A 43 -19.54 -23.37 -12.50
C ASP A 43 -19.61 -21.85 -12.65
N LEU A 44 -19.42 -21.39 -13.89
CA LEU A 44 -19.33 -19.96 -14.21
C LEU A 44 -20.58 -19.17 -13.74
N PRO A 45 -21.83 -19.62 -13.94
CA PRO A 45 -22.99 -18.90 -13.43
C PRO A 45 -22.98 -18.69 -11.91
N ALA A 46 -22.62 -19.72 -11.14
CA ALA A 46 -22.53 -19.60 -9.68
C ALA A 46 -21.37 -18.67 -9.26
N LEU A 47 -20.23 -18.78 -9.93
CA LEU A 47 -19.05 -17.93 -9.73
C LEU A 47 -19.36 -16.45 -9.97
N GLU A 48 -20.03 -16.13 -11.09
CA GLU A 48 -20.39 -14.77 -11.46
C GLU A 48 -21.43 -14.17 -10.50
N SER A 49 -22.42 -14.97 -10.07
CA SER A 49 -23.40 -14.55 -9.06
C SER A 49 -22.70 -14.21 -7.73
N ARG A 50 -21.78 -15.06 -7.28
CA ARG A 50 -20.97 -14.81 -6.09
C ARG A 50 -20.10 -13.56 -6.24
N ALA A 51 -19.48 -13.38 -7.40
CA ALA A 51 -18.64 -12.22 -7.68
C ALA A 51 -19.44 -10.91 -7.56
N ARG A 52 -20.67 -10.88 -8.07
CA ARG A 52 -21.58 -9.73 -7.90
C ARG A 52 -21.93 -9.47 -6.44
N LEU A 53 -22.21 -10.52 -5.66
CA LEU A 53 -22.46 -10.41 -4.22
C LEU A 53 -21.22 -9.91 -3.46
N TYR A 54 -20.04 -10.37 -3.82
CA TYR A 54 -18.79 -9.93 -3.20
C TYR A 54 -18.53 -8.44 -3.47
N ILE A 55 -18.70 -7.99 -4.71
CA ILE A 55 -18.55 -6.59 -5.10
C ILE A 55 -19.58 -5.72 -4.38
N SER A 56 -20.84 -6.16 -4.28
CA SER A 56 -21.88 -5.40 -3.58
C SER A 56 -21.58 -5.25 -2.09
N ILE A 57 -21.03 -6.29 -1.46
CA ILE A 57 -20.58 -6.21 -0.07
C ILE A 57 -19.38 -5.30 0.08
N ALA A 58 -18.37 -5.40 -0.80
CA ALA A 58 -17.23 -4.47 -0.77
C ALA A 58 -17.69 -3.01 -0.91
N GLN A 59 -18.64 -2.74 -1.81
CA GLN A 59 -19.24 -1.41 -1.96
C GLN A 59 -19.97 -0.97 -0.69
N ALA A 60 -20.76 -1.86 -0.05
CA ALA A 60 -21.44 -1.57 1.20
C ALA A 60 -20.46 -1.26 2.35
N ARG A 61 -19.33 -2.00 2.43
CA ARG A 61 -18.25 -1.74 3.39
C ARG A 61 -17.59 -0.38 3.17
N TYR A 62 -17.36 0.00 1.91
CA TYR A 62 -16.84 1.32 1.57
C TYR A 62 -17.83 2.44 1.93
N ASP A 63 -19.10 2.28 1.58
CA ASP A 63 -20.18 3.24 1.91
C ASP A 63 -20.32 3.44 3.43
N ALA A 64 -20.18 2.36 4.20
CA ALA A 64 -20.16 2.38 5.67
C ALA A 64 -18.87 2.97 6.24
N GLY A 65 -17.80 3.04 5.44
CA GLY A 65 -16.50 3.55 5.84
C GLY A 65 -15.59 2.56 6.57
N GLU A 66 -15.87 1.27 6.45
CA GLU A 66 -15.02 0.20 7.01
C GLU A 66 -13.73 0.00 6.22
N ILE A 67 -13.78 0.27 4.91
CA ILE A 67 -12.66 0.11 4.00
C ILE A 67 -12.42 1.38 3.18
N SER A 68 -11.18 1.55 2.73
CA SER A 68 -10.76 2.67 1.88
C SER A 68 -11.16 2.47 0.41
N GLU A 69 -11.04 3.54 -0.38
CA GLU A 69 -11.22 3.49 -1.84
C GLU A 69 -10.22 2.53 -2.52
N HIS A 70 -8.99 2.43 -1.99
CA HIS A 70 -7.96 1.50 -2.50
C HIS A 70 -8.36 0.04 -2.26
N GLU A 71 -8.96 -0.25 -1.10
CA GLU A 71 -9.47 -1.58 -0.77
C GLU A 71 -10.69 -1.95 -1.60
N LEU A 72 -11.61 -1.00 -1.81
CA LEU A 72 -12.75 -1.20 -2.70
C LEU A 72 -12.28 -1.54 -4.12
N LEU A 73 -11.35 -0.73 -4.66
CA LEU A 73 -10.76 -0.95 -5.97
C LEU A 73 -10.15 -2.36 -6.05
N PHE A 74 -9.35 -2.74 -5.06
CA PHE A 74 -8.72 -4.05 -5.03
C PHE A 74 -9.75 -5.18 -4.96
N HIS A 75 -10.76 -5.08 -4.09
CA HIS A 75 -11.81 -6.10 -3.99
C HIS A 75 -12.56 -6.32 -5.31
N LYS A 76 -12.87 -5.23 -6.02
CA LYS A 76 -13.46 -5.29 -7.37
C LYS A 76 -12.51 -5.96 -8.36
N CYS A 77 -11.26 -5.49 -8.46
CA CYS A 77 -10.26 -6.05 -9.38
C CYS A 77 -10.03 -7.53 -9.10
N PHE A 78 -9.76 -7.89 -7.85
CA PHE A 78 -9.39 -9.24 -7.45
C PHE A 78 -10.42 -10.28 -7.88
N VAL A 79 -11.71 -9.98 -7.66
CA VAL A 79 -12.80 -10.89 -8.02
C VAL A 79 -13.02 -10.92 -9.53
N ILE A 80 -12.93 -9.78 -10.21
CA ILE A 80 -13.15 -9.72 -11.66
C ILE A 80 -12.00 -10.42 -12.40
N GLU A 81 -10.75 -10.09 -12.07
CA GLU A 81 -9.54 -10.63 -12.71
C GLU A 81 -9.32 -12.11 -12.35
N ASN A 82 -9.17 -12.42 -11.06
CA ASN A 82 -8.68 -13.74 -10.60
C ASN A 82 -9.78 -14.78 -10.40
N GLN A 83 -11.04 -14.36 -10.29
CA GLN A 83 -12.15 -15.31 -10.20
C GLN A 83 -12.85 -15.40 -11.55
N VAL A 84 -13.50 -14.33 -11.99
CA VAL A 84 -14.38 -14.38 -13.17
C VAL A 84 -13.58 -14.50 -14.47
N HIS A 85 -12.68 -13.56 -14.74
CA HIS A 85 -11.96 -13.47 -16.02
C HIS A 85 -11.04 -14.67 -16.24
N GLU A 86 -10.25 -15.06 -15.24
CA GLU A 86 -9.39 -16.25 -15.28
C GLU A 86 -10.21 -17.55 -15.45
N SER A 87 -11.35 -17.69 -14.75
CA SER A 87 -12.20 -18.88 -14.90
C SER A 87 -12.86 -18.93 -16.28
N ARG A 88 -13.32 -17.80 -16.82
CA ARG A 88 -13.87 -17.73 -18.18
C ARG A 88 -12.82 -18.12 -19.22
N TRP A 89 -11.59 -17.63 -19.08
CA TRP A 89 -10.49 -17.99 -19.96
C TRP A 89 -10.19 -19.50 -19.90
N SER A 90 -9.97 -20.05 -18.71
CA SER A 90 -9.67 -21.48 -18.51
C SER A 90 -10.80 -22.43 -18.92
N ASN A 91 -12.06 -21.98 -18.88
CA ASN A 91 -13.23 -22.73 -19.36
C ASN A 91 -13.53 -22.48 -20.85
N GLY A 92 -12.65 -21.81 -21.59
CA GLY A 92 -12.77 -21.66 -23.05
C GLY A 92 -13.83 -20.66 -23.51
N VAL A 93 -14.33 -19.78 -22.64
CA VAL A 93 -15.33 -18.75 -23.01
C VAL A 93 -14.78 -17.79 -24.06
N TYR A 94 -13.46 -17.59 -24.10
CA TYR A 94 -12.79 -16.71 -25.05
C TYR A 94 -12.18 -17.47 -26.24
N ALA A 95 -12.40 -18.78 -26.35
CA ALA A 95 -11.78 -19.64 -27.36
C ALA A 95 -12.04 -19.16 -28.80
N GLU A 96 -13.25 -18.67 -29.09
CA GLU A 96 -13.61 -18.20 -30.44
C GLU A 96 -12.66 -17.11 -30.97
N VAL A 97 -12.17 -16.23 -30.10
CA VAL A 97 -11.27 -15.13 -30.47
C VAL A 97 -9.79 -15.47 -30.22
N LEU A 98 -9.48 -16.26 -29.19
CA LEU A 98 -8.10 -16.57 -28.79
C LEU A 98 -7.49 -17.77 -29.52
N ASP A 99 -8.27 -18.84 -29.76
CA ASP A 99 -7.76 -20.07 -30.38
C ASP A 99 -7.18 -19.81 -31.79
N PRO A 100 -7.81 -18.98 -32.66
CA PRO A 100 -7.23 -18.67 -33.96
C PRO A 100 -5.84 -18.00 -33.88
N ILE A 101 -5.58 -17.22 -32.83
CA ILE A 101 -4.29 -16.58 -32.59
C ILE A 101 -3.31 -17.61 -32.03
N ALA A 102 -3.73 -18.38 -31.04
CA ALA A 102 -2.92 -19.43 -30.41
C ALA A 102 -2.47 -20.50 -31.43
N GLU A 103 -3.32 -20.91 -32.37
CA GLU A 103 -2.96 -21.88 -33.41
C GLU A 103 -1.95 -21.30 -34.43
N LYS A 104 -2.01 -20.00 -34.71
CA LYS A 104 -0.96 -19.33 -35.51
C LYS A 104 0.36 -19.28 -34.74
N MET A 105 0.33 -18.98 -33.44
CA MET A 105 1.52 -19.01 -32.58
C MET A 105 2.17 -20.39 -32.57
N LYS A 106 1.38 -21.46 -32.40
CA LYS A 106 1.86 -22.85 -32.49
C LYS A 106 2.45 -23.21 -33.86
N THR A 107 1.89 -22.66 -34.93
CA THR A 107 2.42 -22.86 -36.28
C THR A 107 3.82 -22.25 -36.42
N VAL A 108 4.03 -21.06 -35.86
CA VAL A 108 5.34 -20.41 -35.79
C VAL A 108 6.32 -21.23 -34.93
N GLU A 109 5.92 -21.63 -33.73
CA GLU A 109 6.75 -22.48 -32.85
C GLU A 109 7.24 -23.75 -33.57
N LYS A 110 6.32 -24.46 -34.24
CA LYS A 110 6.65 -25.66 -35.03
C LYS A 110 7.56 -25.37 -36.22
N ALA A 111 7.36 -24.24 -36.91
CA ALA A 111 8.21 -23.83 -38.03
C ALA A 111 9.66 -23.58 -37.60
N TYR A 112 9.87 -23.12 -36.37
CA TYR A 112 11.19 -22.93 -35.75
C TYR A 112 11.70 -24.15 -34.99
N GLY A 113 10.98 -25.27 -35.03
CA GLY A 113 11.42 -26.55 -34.49
C GLY A 113 11.20 -26.75 -32.99
N LEU A 114 10.34 -25.94 -32.36
CA LEU A 114 9.94 -26.17 -30.97
C LEU A 114 8.99 -27.36 -30.88
N THR A 115 9.18 -28.19 -29.85
CA THR A 115 8.23 -29.24 -29.45
C THR A 115 7.11 -28.67 -28.57
N ASP A 116 6.02 -29.41 -28.39
CA ASP A 116 4.83 -28.93 -27.67
C ASP A 116 5.10 -28.55 -26.18
N ASP A 117 6.24 -28.96 -25.62
CA ASP A 117 6.72 -28.65 -24.26
C ASP A 117 7.81 -27.56 -24.22
N GLN A 118 8.22 -27.05 -25.39
CA GLN A 118 9.20 -25.98 -25.51
C GLN A 118 8.50 -24.65 -25.79
N PHE A 119 9.01 -23.58 -25.19
CA PHE A 119 8.51 -22.22 -25.40
C PHE A 119 9.68 -21.23 -25.42
N TRP A 120 9.47 -20.09 -26.05
CA TRP A 120 10.39 -18.97 -25.99
C TRP A 120 10.12 -18.09 -24.76
N LEU A 121 11.18 -17.52 -24.19
CA LEU A 121 11.02 -16.25 -23.51
C LEU A 121 10.68 -15.19 -24.56
N ILE A 122 9.75 -14.27 -24.26
CA ILE A 122 9.28 -13.27 -25.24
C ILE A 122 10.44 -12.48 -25.87
N SER A 123 11.51 -12.20 -25.12
CA SER A 123 12.72 -11.53 -25.61
C SER A 123 13.43 -12.28 -26.75
N ASP A 124 13.34 -13.60 -26.73
CA ASP A 124 14.07 -14.51 -27.61
C ASP A 124 13.19 -15.00 -28.77
N ALA A 125 11.88 -14.73 -28.69
CA ALA A 125 10.90 -15.13 -29.69
C ALA A 125 11.10 -14.36 -31.01
N PRO A 126 10.87 -15.01 -32.17
CA PRO A 126 10.91 -14.35 -33.47
C PRO A 126 9.84 -13.26 -33.55
N GLU A 127 10.06 -12.27 -34.42
CA GLU A 127 9.19 -11.09 -34.54
C GLU A 127 7.72 -11.46 -34.83
N GLU A 128 7.48 -12.41 -35.73
CA GLU A 128 6.14 -12.90 -36.06
C GLU A 128 5.41 -13.52 -34.86
N TYR A 129 6.12 -14.22 -33.97
CA TYR A 129 5.53 -14.73 -32.73
C TYR A 129 5.21 -13.59 -31.77
N ARG A 130 6.11 -12.62 -31.60
CA ARG A 130 5.90 -11.47 -30.71
C ARG A 130 4.68 -10.64 -31.13
N LEU A 131 4.48 -10.45 -32.42
CA LEU A 131 3.29 -9.76 -32.94
C LEU A 131 2.01 -10.53 -32.59
N LEU A 132 1.98 -11.84 -32.80
CA LEU A 132 0.83 -12.68 -32.45
C LEU A 132 0.58 -12.73 -30.93
N SER A 133 1.64 -12.80 -30.12
CA SER A 133 1.54 -12.72 -28.66
C SER A 133 0.96 -11.38 -28.23
N SER A 134 1.39 -10.27 -28.84
CA SER A 134 0.84 -8.94 -28.57
C SER A 134 -0.64 -8.84 -28.97
N ASP A 135 -1.05 -9.45 -30.08
CA ASP A 135 -2.45 -9.52 -30.50
C ASP A 135 -3.27 -10.35 -29.50
N TYR A 136 -2.73 -11.48 -29.04
CA TYR A 136 -3.36 -12.31 -28.02
C TYR A 136 -3.56 -11.55 -26.70
N ASP A 137 -2.52 -10.86 -26.21
CA ASP A 137 -2.57 -10.07 -24.98
C ASP A 137 -3.57 -8.91 -25.10
N SER A 138 -3.63 -8.25 -26.27
CA SER A 138 -4.59 -7.18 -26.54
C SER A 138 -6.04 -7.67 -26.50
N GLU A 139 -6.31 -8.86 -27.04
CA GLU A 139 -7.64 -9.48 -26.98
C GLU A 139 -8.01 -9.90 -25.56
N MET A 140 -7.07 -10.46 -24.79
CA MET A 140 -7.26 -10.77 -23.38
C MET A 140 -7.57 -9.52 -22.54
N GLU A 141 -6.79 -8.45 -22.74
CA GLU A 141 -7.02 -7.15 -22.09
C GLU A 141 -8.41 -6.59 -22.45
N ARG A 142 -8.79 -6.63 -23.73
CA ARG A 142 -10.13 -6.21 -24.16
C ARG A 142 -11.22 -6.99 -23.43
N LYS A 143 -11.07 -8.31 -23.29
CA LYS A 143 -12.01 -9.17 -22.54
C LYS A 143 -12.05 -8.85 -21.04
N LEU A 144 -10.92 -8.49 -20.44
CA LEU A 144 -10.90 -8.01 -19.07
C LEU A 144 -11.67 -6.71 -18.92
N LEU A 145 -11.44 -5.72 -19.78
CA LEU A 145 -12.13 -4.43 -19.74
C LEU A 145 -13.64 -4.55 -20.02
N GLU A 146 -14.06 -5.49 -20.88
CA GLU A 146 -15.48 -5.87 -21.06
C GLU A 146 -16.06 -6.42 -19.75
N THR A 147 -15.31 -7.28 -19.06
CA THR A 147 -15.74 -7.87 -17.78
C THR A 147 -15.85 -6.80 -16.68
N PHE A 148 -14.96 -5.80 -16.64
CA PHE A 148 -15.12 -4.67 -15.70
C PHE A 148 -16.47 -3.97 -15.87
N VAL A 149 -16.87 -3.65 -17.11
CA VAL A 149 -18.16 -3.01 -17.38
C VAL A 149 -19.34 -3.91 -16.99
N GLU A 150 -19.27 -5.20 -17.32
CA GLU A 150 -20.33 -6.16 -17.01
C GLU A 150 -20.60 -6.30 -15.49
N PHE A 151 -19.57 -6.07 -14.68
CA PHE A 151 -19.65 -6.12 -13.22
C PHE A 151 -19.81 -4.74 -12.56
N GLY A 152 -20.11 -3.70 -13.34
CA GLY A 152 -20.37 -2.35 -12.84
C GLY A 152 -19.12 -1.65 -12.29
N ALA A 153 -17.96 -2.02 -12.82
CA ALA A 153 -16.65 -1.45 -12.49
C ALA A 153 -16.12 -0.56 -13.62
N ASP A 154 -17.01 0.24 -14.24
CA ASP A 154 -16.67 1.20 -15.29
C ASP A 154 -15.59 2.20 -14.83
N ASP A 155 -15.62 2.57 -13.55
CA ASP A 155 -14.61 3.40 -12.87
C ASP A 155 -13.20 2.79 -12.99
N LEU A 156 -13.08 1.47 -12.83
CA LEU A 156 -11.82 0.76 -12.95
C LEU A 156 -11.31 0.71 -14.38
N LYS A 157 -12.20 0.45 -15.34
CA LYS A 157 -11.86 0.50 -16.77
C LYS A 157 -11.37 1.90 -17.16
N GLU A 158 -12.07 2.94 -16.74
CA GLU A 158 -11.68 4.32 -17.04
C GLU A 158 -10.30 4.64 -16.45
N LEU A 159 -10.06 4.29 -15.18
CA LEU A 159 -8.77 4.50 -14.53
C LEU A 159 -7.64 3.73 -15.24
N TYR A 160 -7.89 2.46 -15.57
CA TYR A 160 -6.94 1.61 -16.27
C TYR A 160 -6.50 2.21 -17.61
N LEU A 161 -7.45 2.72 -18.40
CA LEU A 161 -7.20 3.30 -19.72
C LEU A 161 -6.60 4.71 -19.66
N SER A 162 -7.02 5.52 -18.70
CA SER A 162 -6.60 6.93 -18.59
C SER A 162 -5.28 7.11 -17.85
N ASN A 163 -5.00 6.26 -16.86
CA ASN A 163 -3.80 6.35 -16.03
C ASN A 163 -3.42 4.97 -15.45
N ARG A 164 -2.75 4.16 -16.27
CA ARG A 164 -2.36 2.81 -15.90
C ARG A 164 -1.44 2.74 -14.68
N GLU A 165 -0.48 3.66 -14.56
CA GLU A 165 0.44 3.70 -13.41
C GLU A 165 -0.32 3.92 -12.10
N GLU A 166 -1.32 4.80 -12.09
CA GLU A 166 -2.15 5.03 -10.92
C GLU A 166 -3.05 3.82 -10.61
N PHE A 167 -3.63 3.17 -11.62
CA PHE A 167 -4.38 1.93 -11.44
C PHE A 167 -3.54 0.88 -10.72
N ASP A 168 -2.34 0.60 -11.23
CA ASP A 168 -1.44 -0.41 -10.66
C ASP A 168 -1.00 -0.03 -9.24
N ARG A 169 -0.78 1.27 -8.99
CA ARG A 169 -0.46 1.79 -7.65
C ARG A 169 -1.60 1.55 -6.66
N LEU A 170 -2.83 1.89 -7.02
CA LEU A 170 -4.00 1.72 -6.15
C LEU A 170 -4.30 0.25 -5.90
N HIS A 171 -4.22 -0.57 -6.94
CA HIS A 171 -4.39 -2.01 -6.88
C HIS A 171 -3.38 -2.63 -5.90
N HIS A 172 -2.10 -2.27 -6.02
CA HIS A 172 -1.06 -2.76 -5.11
C HIS A 172 -1.26 -2.33 -3.65
N ILE A 173 -1.69 -1.09 -3.42
CA ILE A 173 -1.95 -0.58 -2.07
C ILE A 173 -3.10 -1.34 -1.42
N GLY A 174 -4.22 -1.53 -2.14
CA GLY A 174 -5.36 -2.29 -1.63
C GLY A 174 -5.03 -3.77 -1.39
N GLY A 175 -4.26 -4.39 -2.30
CA GLY A 175 -3.83 -5.78 -2.13
C GLY A 175 -2.96 -5.96 -0.87
N LYS A 176 -2.08 -5.00 -0.59
CA LYS A 176 -1.29 -5.00 0.65
C LYS A 176 -2.13 -4.83 1.90
N SER A 177 -3.17 -4.01 1.91
CA SER A 177 -3.97 -3.86 3.14
C SER A 177 -4.74 -5.14 3.50
N ILE A 178 -5.05 -5.96 2.49
CA ILE A 178 -5.81 -7.21 2.66
C ILE A 178 -4.91 -8.42 2.94
N PHE A 179 -3.85 -8.62 2.16
CA PHE A 179 -3.04 -9.84 2.22
C PHE A 179 -1.80 -9.75 3.11
N LEU A 180 -1.37 -8.55 3.50
CA LEU A 180 -0.17 -8.39 4.30
C LEU A 180 -0.44 -8.71 5.77
N SER A 181 -0.01 -9.90 6.19
CA SER A 181 -0.17 -10.37 7.57
C SER A 181 1.12 -10.22 8.39
N GLY A 182 0.96 -10.03 9.70
CA GLY A 182 2.08 -9.87 10.64
C GLY A 182 2.57 -8.42 10.80
N ASP A 183 3.04 -8.09 12.00
CA ASP A 183 3.42 -6.73 12.36
C ASP A 183 4.58 -6.21 11.50
N LYS A 184 5.60 -7.04 11.28
CA LYS A 184 6.80 -6.66 10.53
C LYS A 184 6.46 -6.15 9.12
N PRO A 185 5.94 -6.97 8.18
CA PRO A 185 5.71 -6.52 6.81
C PRO A 185 4.70 -5.35 6.75
N ARG A 186 3.69 -5.33 7.63
CA ARG A 186 2.74 -4.21 7.75
C ARG A 186 3.44 -2.91 8.14
N LEU A 187 4.34 -2.94 9.12
CA LEU A 187 5.16 -1.78 9.48
C LEU A 187 6.09 -1.36 8.34
N GLN A 188 6.60 -2.32 7.57
CA GLN A 188 7.45 -1.99 6.42
C GLN A 188 6.65 -1.20 5.35
N SER A 189 5.45 -1.68 5.05
CA SER A 189 4.53 -1.01 4.13
C SER A 189 4.08 0.36 4.67
N LEU A 190 3.84 0.46 5.97
CA LEU A 190 3.43 1.70 6.63
C LEU A 190 4.53 2.76 6.58
N ALA A 191 5.79 2.39 6.82
CA ALA A 191 6.93 3.29 6.69
C ALA A 191 7.02 3.89 5.29
N ASN A 192 6.92 3.04 4.25
CA ASN A 192 6.93 3.49 2.86
C ASN A 192 5.72 4.40 2.53
N SER A 193 4.54 4.05 3.06
CA SER A 193 3.32 4.85 2.84
C SER A 193 3.43 6.24 3.47
N TYR A 194 4.05 6.35 4.65
CA TYR A 194 4.35 7.63 5.28
C TYR A 194 5.37 8.44 4.46
N GLU A 195 6.37 7.81 3.87
CA GLU A 195 7.32 8.52 2.98
C GLU A 195 6.63 9.03 1.71
N ASP A 196 5.77 8.23 1.09
CA ASP A 196 5.00 8.64 -0.07
C ASP A 196 4.03 9.79 0.25
N GLU A 197 3.38 9.75 1.42
CA GLU A 197 2.54 10.84 1.90
C GLU A 197 3.37 12.09 2.22
N ALA A 198 4.59 11.93 2.73
CA ALA A 198 5.50 13.05 2.94
C ALA A 198 5.87 13.74 1.62
N ASP A 199 6.16 12.97 0.57
CA ASP A 199 6.48 13.50 -0.76
C ASP A 199 5.27 14.22 -1.39
N ARG A 200 4.05 13.67 -1.25
CA ARG A 200 2.82 14.35 -1.70
C ARG A 200 2.58 15.65 -0.94
N ALA A 201 2.70 15.62 0.39
CA ALA A 201 2.53 16.78 1.23
C ALA A 201 3.58 17.88 0.94
N GLU A 202 4.84 17.50 0.66
CA GLU A 202 5.87 18.43 0.21
C GLU A 202 5.48 19.11 -1.10
N LYS A 203 5.07 18.34 -2.12
CA LYS A 203 4.64 18.88 -3.43
C LYS A 203 3.47 19.86 -3.29
N ALA A 204 2.60 19.65 -2.32
CA ALA A 204 1.48 20.53 -1.99
C ALA A 204 1.86 21.73 -1.09
N GLY A 205 3.13 21.85 -0.66
CA GLY A 205 3.58 22.90 0.27
C GLY A 205 3.16 22.69 1.73
N ALA A 206 2.62 21.52 2.08
CA ALA A 206 2.18 21.16 3.42
C ALA A 206 3.34 20.61 4.28
N TYR A 207 4.38 21.43 4.48
CA TYR A 207 5.65 21.01 5.09
C TYR A 207 5.53 20.45 6.51
N LEU A 208 4.58 20.93 7.32
CA LEU A 208 4.34 20.36 8.64
C LEU A 208 3.82 18.93 8.55
N ALA A 209 2.86 18.67 7.66
CA ALA A 209 2.32 17.33 7.44
C ALA A 209 3.42 16.40 6.91
N ALA A 210 4.17 16.85 5.90
CA ALA A 210 5.29 16.09 5.34
C ALA A 210 6.31 15.68 6.42
N SER A 211 6.68 16.63 7.28
CA SER A 211 7.63 16.42 8.36
C SER A 211 7.14 15.43 9.43
N VAL A 212 5.84 15.46 9.73
CA VAL A 212 5.22 14.53 10.67
C VAL A 212 5.24 13.12 10.10
N MET A 213 4.93 12.98 8.81
CA MET A 213 4.98 11.69 8.12
C MET A 213 6.40 11.11 8.10
N LEU A 214 7.44 11.90 7.81
CA LEU A 214 8.83 11.44 7.93
C LEU A 214 9.22 11.05 9.36
N GLY A 215 8.70 11.77 10.36
CA GLY A 215 8.88 11.40 11.77
C GLY A 215 8.17 10.11 12.17
N SER A 216 7.04 9.78 11.55
CA SER A 216 6.33 8.51 11.74
C SER A 216 6.98 7.37 10.95
N ALA A 217 7.53 7.66 9.76
CA ALA A 217 8.27 6.69 8.96
C ALA A 217 9.52 6.19 9.70
N ILE A 218 10.29 7.10 10.32
CA ILE A 218 11.47 6.68 11.08
C ILE A 218 11.11 5.83 12.31
N GLU A 219 9.98 6.11 12.97
CA GLU A 219 9.50 5.28 14.08
C GLU A 219 9.19 3.86 13.61
N ALA A 220 8.44 3.71 12.52
CA ALA A 220 8.15 2.41 11.94
C ALA A 220 9.44 1.65 11.55
N ARG A 221 10.43 2.36 10.99
CA ARG A 221 11.75 1.79 10.65
C ARG A 221 12.49 1.29 11.89
N LEU A 222 12.55 2.09 12.95
CA LEU A 222 13.20 1.69 14.22
C LEU A 222 12.52 0.47 14.87
N ILE A 223 11.18 0.39 14.82
CA ILE A 223 10.44 -0.78 15.32
C ILE A 223 10.85 -2.02 14.53
N VAL A 224 10.86 -1.94 13.20
CA VAL A 224 11.21 -3.09 12.37
C VAL A 224 12.66 -3.51 12.58
N THR A 225 13.61 -2.58 12.67
CA THR A 225 15.00 -2.92 13.01
C THR A 225 15.09 -3.69 14.33
N CYS A 226 14.31 -3.29 15.34
CA CYS A 226 14.24 -4.04 16.61
C CYS A 226 13.66 -5.45 16.42
N LEU A 227 12.57 -5.59 15.66
CA LEU A 227 11.93 -6.88 15.39
C LEU A 227 12.84 -7.83 14.58
N GLU A 228 13.71 -7.29 13.72
CA GLU A 228 14.66 -8.10 12.93
C GLU A 228 15.87 -8.60 13.72
N ASN A 229 16.13 -8.01 14.89
CA ASN A 229 17.35 -8.22 15.64
C ASN A 229 17.07 -8.51 17.12
N GLU A 230 16.11 -9.39 17.41
CA GLU A 230 15.61 -9.65 18.77
C GLU A 230 16.71 -10.00 19.79
N GLU A 231 17.72 -10.79 19.39
CA GLU A 231 18.84 -11.14 20.26
C GLU A 231 19.66 -9.90 20.64
N LYS A 232 20.00 -9.07 19.65
CA LYS A 232 20.78 -7.85 19.86
C LYS A 232 20.00 -6.82 20.68
N VAL A 233 18.69 -6.77 20.47
CA VAL A 233 17.78 -5.97 21.29
C VAL A 233 17.86 -6.43 22.75
N ARG A 234 17.74 -7.74 23.02
CA ARG A 234 17.81 -8.29 24.38
C ARG A 234 19.11 -7.92 25.09
N GLU A 235 20.25 -8.14 24.43
CA GLU A 235 21.57 -7.72 24.96
C GLU A 235 21.63 -6.22 25.28
N THR A 236 21.04 -5.42 24.39
CA THR A 236 21.05 -3.96 24.54
C THR A 236 20.14 -3.50 25.68
N LEU A 237 18.98 -4.12 25.85
CA LEU A 237 18.07 -3.84 26.97
C LEU A 237 18.74 -4.16 28.31
N ASP A 238 19.43 -5.30 28.41
CA ASP A 238 20.16 -5.71 29.62
C ASP A 238 21.27 -4.71 29.96
N ARG A 239 22.08 -4.33 28.96
CA ARG A 239 23.14 -3.32 29.12
C ARG A 239 22.60 -1.95 29.52
N LEU A 240 21.44 -1.56 28.99
CA LEU A 240 20.77 -0.30 29.31
C LEU A 240 19.98 -0.36 30.62
N GLN A 241 19.88 -1.54 31.25
CA GLN A 241 19.09 -1.80 32.45
C GLN A 241 17.62 -1.35 32.31
N LEU A 242 17.06 -1.51 31.10
CA LEU A 242 15.65 -1.18 30.83
C LEU A 242 14.76 -2.32 31.29
N THR A 243 13.76 -2.00 32.11
CA THR A 243 12.85 -2.99 32.71
C THR A 243 11.50 -3.01 32.00
N ASN A 244 10.67 -4.04 32.28
CA ASN A 244 9.29 -4.08 31.79
C ASN A 244 8.45 -2.85 32.22
N LYS A 245 8.81 -2.19 33.33
CA LYS A 245 8.17 -0.94 33.76
C LYS A 245 8.42 0.20 32.76
N ASP A 246 9.60 0.24 32.16
CA ASP A 246 9.98 1.24 31.18
C ASP A 246 9.40 0.92 29.79
N LEU A 247 9.40 -0.36 29.42
CA LEU A 247 9.02 -0.83 28.09
C LEU A 247 7.51 -1.08 27.91
N LYS A 248 6.76 -1.26 29.01
CA LYS A 248 5.38 -1.78 29.08
C LYS A 248 5.21 -3.23 28.60
N SER A 249 5.90 -3.64 27.54
CA SER A 249 5.93 -5.02 27.04
C SER A 249 7.27 -5.34 26.38
N LYS A 250 7.52 -6.64 26.08
CA LYS A 250 8.69 -7.04 25.30
C LYS A 250 8.55 -6.75 23.80
N ASN A 251 7.36 -6.41 23.32
CA ASN A 251 7.11 -6.15 21.90
C ASN A 251 7.51 -4.69 21.54
N PRO A 252 8.50 -4.49 20.65
CA PRO A 252 8.94 -3.17 20.20
C PRO A 252 7.84 -2.27 19.63
N VAL A 253 6.76 -2.85 19.08
CA VAL A 253 5.60 -2.11 18.54
C VAL A 253 4.95 -1.22 19.60
N THR A 254 5.06 -1.59 20.88
CA THR A 254 4.43 -0.86 21.99
C THR A 254 5.35 0.18 22.63
N TRP A 255 6.61 0.25 22.20
CA TRP A 255 7.61 1.08 22.86
C TRP A 255 7.48 2.55 22.46
N PRO A 256 7.67 3.49 23.41
CA PRO A 256 7.79 4.90 23.07
C PRO A 256 8.97 5.18 22.13
N LEU A 257 8.82 6.15 21.22
CA LEU A 257 9.85 6.51 20.24
C LEU A 257 11.20 6.89 20.88
N ASP A 258 11.22 7.54 22.05
CA ASP A 258 12.48 7.82 22.76
C ASP A 258 13.20 6.55 23.24
N ILE A 259 12.46 5.52 23.63
CA ILE A 259 13.03 4.21 23.97
C ILE A 259 13.58 3.54 22.72
N LEU A 260 12.85 3.55 21.61
CA LEU A 260 13.31 3.01 20.33
C LEU A 260 14.62 3.68 19.87
N ILE A 261 14.70 5.01 19.96
CA ILE A 261 15.92 5.78 19.64
C ILE A 261 17.07 5.38 20.56
N LYS A 262 16.81 5.29 21.87
CA LYS A 262 17.83 4.91 22.86
C LYS A 262 18.37 3.51 22.60
N VAL A 263 17.50 2.53 22.35
CA VAL A 263 17.90 1.15 22.07
C VAL A 263 18.67 1.08 20.75
N CYS A 264 18.14 1.62 19.65
CA CYS A 264 18.79 1.55 18.35
C CYS A 264 20.14 2.28 18.30
N SER A 265 20.26 3.44 18.98
CA SER A 265 21.54 4.15 19.12
C SER A 265 22.55 3.31 19.90
N SER A 266 22.12 2.68 21.01
CA SER A 266 23.00 1.86 21.84
C SER A 266 23.42 0.57 21.13
N ALA A 267 22.54 0.01 20.30
CA ALA A 267 22.82 -1.15 19.45
C ALA A 267 23.78 -0.82 18.29
N GLY A 268 24.03 0.47 18.01
CA GLY A 268 24.92 0.92 16.93
C GLY A 268 24.24 1.08 15.57
N TRP A 269 22.92 0.95 15.49
CA TRP A 269 22.15 1.09 14.23
C TRP A 269 21.86 2.56 13.86
N VAL A 270 22.04 3.46 14.81
CA VAL A 270 21.95 4.91 14.60
C VAL A 270 23.33 5.51 14.89
N PRO A 271 24.29 5.41 13.95
CA PRO A 271 25.66 5.85 14.16
C PRO A 271 25.79 7.38 14.07
N ASP A 272 26.92 7.89 14.53
CA ASP A 272 27.35 9.26 14.22
C ASP A 272 28.02 9.30 12.83
N TYR A 273 27.69 10.32 12.04
CA TYR A 273 28.21 10.50 10.67
C TYR A 273 29.38 11.47 10.69
N LYS A 274 30.54 11.05 10.18
CA LYS A 274 31.76 11.85 10.14
C LYS A 274 32.08 12.27 8.72
N VAL A 275 32.12 13.58 8.45
CA VAL A 275 32.44 14.13 7.13
C VAL A 275 33.38 15.33 7.31
N GLY A 276 34.60 15.21 6.80
CA GLY A 276 35.65 16.21 7.03
C GLY A 276 35.92 16.39 8.53
N GLY A 277 35.88 17.65 9.00
CA GLY A 277 36.03 18.00 10.42
C GLY A 277 34.74 17.95 11.24
N PHE A 278 33.60 17.55 10.65
CA PHE A 278 32.30 17.56 11.32
C PHE A 278 31.87 16.16 11.75
N THR A 279 31.24 16.07 12.94
CA THR A 279 30.56 14.87 13.43
C THR A 279 29.10 15.21 13.67
N PHE A 280 28.21 14.54 12.93
CA PHE A 280 26.77 14.69 13.05
C PHE A 280 26.20 13.53 13.84
N SER A 281 25.54 13.81 14.95
CA SER A 281 25.02 12.74 15.80
C SER A 281 23.72 12.15 15.28
N GLY A 282 23.71 10.85 14.98
CA GLY A 282 22.51 10.13 14.55
C GLY A 282 21.44 10.14 15.63
N ASN A 283 21.82 10.00 16.90
CA ASN A 283 20.89 10.09 18.03
C ASN A 283 20.17 11.44 18.06
N LYS A 284 20.92 12.54 17.88
CA LYS A 284 20.34 13.90 17.83
C LYS A 284 19.45 14.09 16.61
N MET A 285 19.78 13.50 15.47
CA MET A 285 18.91 13.50 14.28
C MET A 285 17.59 12.77 14.55
N ALA A 286 17.64 11.60 15.20
CA ALA A 286 16.43 10.84 15.51
C ALA A 286 15.54 11.58 16.53
N GLU A 287 16.16 12.20 17.55
CA GLU A 287 15.47 13.08 18.49
C GLU A 287 14.87 14.33 17.83
N PHE A 288 15.55 14.88 16.82
CA PHE A 288 15.05 15.98 16.01
C PHE A 288 13.78 15.57 15.24
N LEU A 289 13.79 14.42 14.56
CA LEU A 289 12.61 13.86 13.88
C LEU A 289 11.46 13.58 14.86
N ARG A 290 11.75 12.99 16.03
CA ARG A 290 10.75 12.78 17.09
C ARG A 290 10.14 14.09 17.55
N SER A 291 10.96 15.10 17.82
CA SER A 291 10.50 16.41 18.28
C SER A 291 9.63 17.08 17.22
N THR A 292 9.99 16.94 15.95
CA THR A 292 9.23 17.42 14.79
C THR A 292 7.87 16.74 14.67
N ARG A 293 7.80 15.40 14.72
CA ARG A 293 6.53 14.64 14.74
C ARG A 293 5.60 15.14 15.84
N ASN A 294 6.16 15.40 17.03
CA ASN A 294 5.39 15.86 18.19
C ASN A 294 4.93 17.33 18.10
N GLN A 295 5.38 18.11 17.11
CA GLN A 295 4.94 19.51 16.93
C GLN A 295 3.45 19.64 16.56
N VAL A 296 2.78 18.56 16.12
CA VAL A 296 1.33 18.58 15.90
C VAL A 296 0.54 18.80 17.19
N HIS A 297 1.12 18.47 18.35
CA HIS A 297 0.48 18.71 19.63
C HIS A 297 0.57 20.21 19.99
N PRO A 298 -0.57 20.91 20.21
CA PRO A 298 -0.56 22.35 20.46
C PRO A 298 0.32 22.76 21.64
N LYS A 299 0.27 22.01 22.74
CA LYS A 299 1.10 22.25 23.94
C LYS A 299 2.60 22.13 23.64
N VAL A 300 3.00 21.20 22.77
CA VAL A 300 4.40 21.01 22.38
C VAL A 300 4.82 22.15 21.45
N LYS A 301 4.00 22.49 20.45
CA LYS A 301 4.26 23.57 19.50
C LYS A 301 4.49 24.90 20.21
N LEU A 302 3.60 25.29 21.11
CA LEU A 302 3.67 26.55 21.86
C LEU A 302 4.88 26.63 22.80
N LYS A 303 5.31 25.50 23.38
CA LYS A 303 6.44 25.47 24.31
C LYS A 303 7.80 25.40 23.62
N ARG A 304 7.89 24.73 22.47
CA ARG A 304 9.18 24.38 21.85
C ARG A 304 9.52 25.17 20.60
N SER A 305 8.53 25.80 19.96
CA SER A 305 8.74 26.57 18.72
C SER A 305 8.40 28.03 18.93
N LYS A 306 9.30 28.93 18.50
CA LYS A 306 9.00 30.37 18.42
C LYS A 306 8.06 30.70 17.25
N GLY A 307 8.07 29.86 16.20
CA GLY A 307 7.22 30.00 15.03
C GLY A 307 6.02 29.04 15.03
N LEU A 308 4.89 29.48 14.49
CA LEU A 308 3.68 28.66 14.33
C LEU A 308 3.70 27.80 13.07
N VAL A 309 4.44 28.24 12.05
CA VAL A 309 4.49 27.63 10.72
C VAL A 309 5.83 26.93 10.49
N MET A 310 5.82 25.89 9.66
CA MET A 310 7.01 25.20 9.17
C MET A 310 7.20 25.56 7.69
N GLY A 311 8.38 26.03 7.33
CA GLY A 311 8.74 26.39 5.96
C GLY A 311 9.56 25.30 5.27
N LEU A 312 9.86 25.55 3.99
CA LEU A 312 10.60 24.63 3.13
C LEU A 312 12.01 24.31 3.68
N GLU A 313 12.76 25.30 4.15
CA GLU A 313 14.12 25.08 4.64
C GLU A 313 14.15 24.19 5.89
N GLN A 314 13.22 24.39 6.84
CA GLN A 314 13.11 23.49 7.99
C GLN A 314 12.73 22.07 7.56
N PHE A 315 11.87 21.93 6.55
CA PHE A 315 11.54 20.62 6.00
C PHE A 315 12.73 19.95 5.32
N LYS A 316 13.58 20.70 4.59
CA LYS A 316 14.81 20.16 4.00
C LYS A 316 15.73 19.55 5.06
N ASP A 317 15.91 20.21 6.21
CA ASP A 317 16.68 19.67 7.33
C ASP A 317 16.11 18.33 7.83
N ILE A 318 14.78 18.25 7.95
CA ILE A 318 14.06 17.05 8.39
C ILE A 318 14.21 15.94 7.36
N ARG A 319 14.08 16.24 6.07
CA ARG A 319 14.27 15.27 4.99
C ARG A 319 15.69 14.73 4.96
N SER A 320 16.70 15.60 5.08
CA SER A 320 18.09 15.18 5.13
C SER A 320 18.40 14.31 6.35
N ALA A 321 17.88 14.67 7.53
CA ALA A 321 18.01 13.85 8.73
C ALA A 321 17.35 12.47 8.56
N HIS A 322 16.15 12.43 7.99
CA HIS A 322 15.45 11.19 7.67
C HIS A 322 16.25 10.33 6.68
N SER A 323 16.70 10.89 5.55
CA SER A 323 17.48 10.15 4.55
C SER A 323 18.77 9.55 5.12
N LEU A 324 19.51 10.30 5.94
CA LEU A 324 20.71 9.78 6.59
C LEU A 324 20.39 8.61 7.52
N LEU A 325 19.40 8.76 8.40
CA LEU A 325 19.03 7.69 9.33
C LEU A 325 18.50 6.44 8.60
N SER A 326 17.65 6.62 7.59
CA SER A 326 17.13 5.51 6.80
C SER A 326 18.23 4.76 6.06
N SER A 327 19.32 5.43 5.66
CA SER A 327 20.49 4.78 5.03
C SER A 327 21.24 3.83 5.98
N SER A 328 21.21 4.08 7.29
CA SER A 328 21.90 3.25 8.30
C SER A 328 21.04 2.12 8.85
N LEU A 329 19.71 2.23 8.75
CA LEU A 329 18.77 1.23 9.29
C LEU A 329 18.59 -0.02 8.39
N ASN A 330 19.52 -0.28 7.46
CA ASN A 330 19.59 -1.46 6.58
C ASN A 330 18.26 -1.84 5.90
N TRP A 331 17.50 -0.84 5.49
CA TRP A 331 16.32 -1.08 4.67
C TRP A 331 16.70 -1.19 3.19
N PRO A 332 15.95 -1.93 2.35
CA PRO A 332 15.97 -1.65 0.93
C PRO A 332 15.44 -0.22 0.72
N ASN A 333 16.35 0.77 0.71
CA ASN A 333 16.09 2.05 0.06
C ASN A 333 15.49 1.68 -1.30
N LYS A 334 14.28 2.19 -1.60
CA LYS A 334 13.59 1.95 -2.87
C LYS A 334 14.64 1.81 -3.97
N GLN A 335 14.91 0.59 -4.42
CA GLN A 335 15.41 0.43 -5.77
C GLN A 335 14.30 1.06 -6.57
N LYS A 336 14.54 2.28 -7.09
CA LYS A 336 13.79 2.74 -8.25
C LYS A 336 13.81 1.54 -9.17
N GLN A 337 12.63 1.00 -9.50
CA GLN A 337 12.50 0.03 -10.56
C GLN A 337 13.27 0.62 -11.73
N SER A 338 14.46 0.07 -11.98
CA SER A 338 15.14 0.28 -13.23
C SER A 338 14.30 -0.48 -14.23
N ASP A 339 13.81 0.25 -15.22
CA ASP A 339 13.27 -0.30 -16.46
C ASP A 339 14.11 -1.52 -16.86
N ALA A 340 13.44 -2.67 -16.94
CA ALA A 340 13.93 -3.89 -17.56
C ALA A 340 12.80 -4.44 -18.42
#